data_AF-A0A2E2I5J9-F1
#
_entry.id   AF-A0A2E2I5J9-F1
#
_cell.length_a   1.000
_cell.length_b   1.000
_cell.length_c   1.000
_cell.angle_alpha   90.00
_cell.angle_beta   90.00
_cell.angle_gamma   90.00
#
_symmetry.space_group_name_H-M   'P 1'
#
loop_
_entity.id
_entity.type
_entity.pdbx_description
1 polymer ?
#
loop_
_entity_poly.entity_id
_entity_poly.type
_entity_poly.pdbx_seq_one_letter_code
_entity_poly.pdbx_strand_id
1 'polypeptide(L)'
;MNAQSSPVTLRITDEELALIDSRVGLDGARNRSDVIRIAIREFLTGQPLLPEMDSIKIAVGRSTKNKLGQLYELHGISPEQAAQQGLQDYVRNKITEEEKLNQILETSVEDAREKTVRRKEFHQ
;
A
#
# COMPACT_ATOMS: atom_id res chain seq x y z
N MET A 1 -28.79 4.28 20.30
CA MET A 1 -28.84 3.28 21.39
C MET A 1 -27.47 3.22 22.04
N ASN A 2 -27.31 3.80 23.23
CA ASN A 2 -26.09 3.67 24.05
C ASN A 2 -26.13 2.30 24.73
N ALA A 3 -25.61 1.27 24.06
CA ALA A 3 -25.33 0.01 24.75
C ALA A 3 -24.18 0.28 25.73
N GLN A 4 -24.41 0.04 27.02
CA GLN A 4 -23.35 0.07 28.03
C GLN A 4 -22.28 -0.94 27.63
N SER A 5 -21.05 -0.47 27.38
CA SER A 5 -19.93 -1.34 27.06
C SER A 5 -19.58 -2.21 28.27
N SER A 6 -19.55 -3.53 28.10
CA SER A 6 -19.07 -4.44 29.13
C SER A 6 -17.57 -4.18 29.39
N PRO A 7 -17.12 -4.13 30.65
CA PRO A 7 -15.71 -3.92 30.96
C PRO A 7 -14.89 -5.14 30.50
N VAL A 8 -13.81 -4.88 29.77
CA VAL A 8 -12.84 -5.90 29.35
C VAL A 8 -11.56 -5.68 30.15
N THR A 9 -11.06 -6.72 30.81
CA THR A 9 -9.78 -6.69 31.52
C THR A 9 -8.72 -7.39 30.66
N LEU A 10 -7.61 -6.71 30.40
CA LEU A 10 -6.49 -7.21 29.60
C LEU A 10 -5.19 -7.01 30.38
N ARG A 11 -4.25 -7.96 30.25
CA ARG A 11 -2.86 -7.77 30.69
C ARG A 11 -2.04 -7.27 29.50
N ILE A 12 -1.29 -6.20 29.73
CA ILE A 12 -0.40 -5.55 28.76
C ILE A 12 0.92 -5.26 29.47
N THR A 13 2.00 -5.27 28.70
CA THR A 13 3.35 -4.98 29.20
C THR A 13 3.52 -3.48 29.49
N ASP A 14 4.53 -3.14 30.29
CA ASP A 14 4.84 -1.73 30.60
C ASP A 14 5.25 -0.94 29.34
N GLU A 15 5.93 -1.60 28.38
CA GLU A 15 6.30 -1.00 27.10
C GLU A 15 5.07 -0.66 26.25
N GLU A 16 4.13 -1.59 26.11
CA GLU A 16 2.86 -1.34 25.41
C GLU A 16 2.04 -0.24 26.10
N LEU A 17 2.04 -0.21 27.43
CA LEU A 17 1.35 0.83 28.19
C LEU A 17 1.95 2.21 27.92
N ALA A 18 3.28 2.32 27.85
CA ALA A 18 3.96 3.57 27.50
C ALA A 18 3.63 4.03 26.07
N LEU A 19 3.54 3.09 25.11
CA LEU A 19 3.12 3.39 23.75
C LEU A 19 1.66 3.90 23.70
N ILE A 20 0.75 3.27 24.45
CA ILE A 20 -0.63 3.74 24.57
C ILE A 20 -0.68 5.15 25.18
N ASP A 21 0.11 5.40 26.22
CA ASP A 21 0.20 6.71 26.88
C ASP A 21 0.68 7.81 25.92
N SER A 22 1.67 7.51 25.09
CA SER A 22 2.17 8.47 24.08
C SER A 22 1.12 8.88 23.04
N ARG A 23 0.07 8.07 22.86
CA ARG A 23 -1.02 8.33 21.91
C ARG A 23 -2.19 9.07 22.56
N VAL A 24 -2.22 9.23 23.88
CA VAL A 24 -3.27 10.00 24.55
C VAL A 24 -3.15 11.48 24.16
N GLY A 25 -4.28 12.07 23.77
CA GLY A 25 -4.36 13.45 23.26
C GLY A 25 -4.15 13.56 21.75
N LEU A 26 -3.73 12.48 21.06
CA LEU A 26 -3.62 12.42 19.61
C LEU A 26 -4.90 11.84 19.00
N ASP A 27 -5.21 12.24 17.76
CA ASP A 27 -6.30 11.70 16.95
C ASP A 27 -7.68 11.65 17.66
N GLY A 28 -7.91 12.58 18.59
CA GLY A 28 -9.16 12.70 19.36
C GLY A 28 -9.28 11.76 20.57
N ALA A 29 -8.25 10.97 20.90
CA ALA A 29 -8.25 10.10 22.07
C ALA A 29 -8.02 10.90 23.36
N ARG A 30 -8.94 10.83 24.33
CA ARG A 30 -8.82 11.60 25.59
C ARG A 30 -8.16 10.83 26.71
N ASN A 31 -8.17 9.50 26.63
CA ASN A 31 -7.65 8.59 27.64
C ASN A 31 -7.19 7.28 26.99
N ARG A 32 -6.52 6.42 27.77
CA ARG A 32 -6.05 5.09 27.34
C ARG A 32 -7.16 4.22 26.74
N SER A 33 -8.34 4.22 27.36
CA SER A 33 -9.48 3.43 26.88
C SER A 33 -9.97 3.89 25.51
N ASP A 34 -9.90 5.18 25.20
CA ASP A 34 -10.21 5.71 23.87
C ASP A 34 -9.17 5.27 22.85
N VAL A 35 -7.87 5.34 23.18
CA VAL A 35 -6.79 4.84 22.31
C VAL A 35 -7.02 3.37 21.97
N ILE A 36 -7.27 2.54 22.99
CA ILE A 36 -7.52 1.10 22.83
C ILE A 36 -8.79 0.87 22.00
N ARG A 37 -9.87 1.62 22.25
CA ARG A 37 -11.13 1.47 21.51
C ARG A 37 -10.97 1.85 20.04
N ILE A 38 -10.23 2.92 19.73
CA ILE A 38 -9.93 3.32 18.36
C ILE A 38 -9.12 2.23 17.67
N ALA A 39 -8.06 1.73 18.32
CA ALA A 39 -7.23 0.66 17.77
C ALA A 39 -8.02 -0.63 17.49
N ILE A 40 -8.88 -1.06 18.42
CA ILE A 40 -9.77 -2.22 18.22
C ILE A 40 -10.73 -1.96 17.08
N ARG A 41 -11.33 -0.76 16.99
CA ARG A 41 -12.23 -0.43 15.90
C ARG A 41 -11.52 -0.50 14.55
N GLU A 42 -10.36 0.13 14.43
CA GLU A 42 -9.53 0.04 13.22
C GLU A 42 -9.17 -1.40 12.87
N PHE A 43 -8.83 -2.21 13.87
CA PHE A 43 -8.51 -3.61 13.66
C PHE A 43 -9.72 -4.42 13.17
N LEU A 44 -10.93 -4.13 13.66
CA LEU A 44 -12.14 -4.88 13.29
C LEU A 44 -12.76 -4.40 11.96
N THR A 45 -12.70 -3.10 11.67
CA THR A 45 -13.33 -2.52 10.47
C THR A 45 -12.37 -2.33 9.31
N GLY A 46 -11.07 -2.30 9.57
CA GLY A 46 -10.01 -2.14 8.56
C GLY A 46 -9.51 -3.45 7.98
N GLN A 47 -10.23 -4.56 8.18
CA GLN A 47 -9.88 -5.85 7.59
C GLN A 47 -10.42 -5.95 6.16
N PRO A 48 -9.66 -6.58 5.25
CA PRO A 48 -10.16 -6.85 3.91
C PRO A 48 -11.34 -7.83 3.95
N LEU A 49 -12.27 -7.68 3.01
CA LEU A 49 -13.50 -8.48 2.98
C LEU A 49 -13.25 -9.96 2.65
N LEU A 50 -12.15 -10.27 1.97
CA LEU A 50 -11.82 -11.62 1.52
C LEU A 50 -10.61 -12.17 2.29
N PRO A 51 -10.61 -13.45 2.69
CA PRO A 51 -9.51 -14.06 3.47
C PRO A 51 -8.14 -13.99 2.79
N GLU A 52 -8.10 -13.97 1.46
CA GLU A 52 -6.88 -13.96 0.66
C GLU A 52 -6.37 -12.55 0.32
N MET A 53 -7.07 -11.51 0.79
CA MET A 53 -6.67 -10.13 0.57
C MET A 53 -5.88 -9.63 1.77
N ASP A 54 -4.83 -8.84 1.50
CA ASP A 54 -4.03 -8.18 2.53
C ASP A 54 -4.34 -6.67 2.58
N SER A 55 -4.13 -6.07 3.75
CA SER A 55 -4.20 -4.62 3.95
C SER A 55 -2.85 -4.08 4.35
N ILE A 56 -2.36 -3.08 3.62
CA ILE A 56 -1.06 -2.46 3.85
C ILE A 56 -1.26 -1.08 4.46
N LYS A 57 -0.67 -0.83 5.63
CA LYS A 57 -0.62 0.51 6.23
C LYS A 57 0.64 1.24 5.79
N ILE A 58 0.48 2.35 5.07
CA ILE A 58 1.60 3.18 4.59
C ILE A 58 1.64 4.53 5.30
N ALA A 59 2.82 4.92 5.76
CA ALA A 59 3.03 6.26 6.29
C ALA A 59 3.10 7.26 5.12
N VAL A 60 2.26 8.28 5.16
CA VAL A 60 2.19 9.30 4.10
C VAL A 60 2.82 10.59 4.61
N GLY A 61 3.81 11.10 3.88
CA GLY A 61 4.44 12.38 4.19
C GLY A 61 3.46 13.56 4.08
N ARG A 62 3.74 14.65 4.81
CA ARG A 62 2.84 15.82 4.90
C ARG A 62 2.45 16.40 3.54
N SER A 63 3.40 16.52 2.62
CA SER A 63 3.13 17.04 1.26
C SER A 63 2.10 16.18 0.52
N THR A 64 2.30 14.86 0.52
CA THR A 64 1.40 13.90 -0.12
C THR A 64 0.03 13.89 0.57
N LYS A 65 -0.01 13.94 1.91
CA LYS A 65 -1.26 14.05 2.67
C LYS A 65 -2.09 15.26 2.25
N ASN A 66 -1.47 16.42 2.09
CA ASN A 66 -2.16 17.63 1.64
C ASN A 66 -2.71 17.48 0.22
N LYS A 67 -1.92 16.90 -0.70
CA LYS A 67 -2.38 16.65 -2.08
C LYS A 67 -3.55 15.67 -2.14
N LEU A 68 -3.52 14.61 -1.32
CA LEU A 68 -4.63 13.67 -1.22
C LEU A 68 -5.90 14.34 -0.68
N GLY A 69 -5.76 15.27 0.28
CA GLY A 69 -6.86 16.12 0.73
C GLY A 69 -7.46 16.97 -0.41
N GLN A 70 -6.60 17.62 -1.19
CA GLN A 70 -7.04 18.40 -2.36
C GLN A 70 -7.73 17.53 -3.42
N LEU A 71 -7.22 16.32 -3.69
CA LEU A 71 -7.86 15.39 -4.62
C LEU A 71 -9.26 14.98 -4.15
N TYR A 72 -9.42 14.76 -2.85
CA TYR A 72 -10.72 14.48 -2.27
C TYR A 72 -11.67 15.67 -2.41
N GLU A 73 -11.23 16.88 -2.09
CA GLU A 73 -12.05 18.09 -2.18
C GLU A 73 -12.46 18.43 -3.62
N LEU A 74 -11.55 18.27 -4.58
CA LEU A 74 -11.76 18.68 -5.98
C LEU A 74 -12.47 17.61 -6.81
N HIS A 75 -12.18 16.33 -6.56
CA HIS A 75 -12.60 15.23 -7.43
C HIS A 75 -13.38 14.14 -6.68
N GLY A 76 -13.56 14.27 -5.37
CA GLY A 76 -14.20 13.24 -4.54
C GLY A 76 -13.38 11.95 -4.41
N ILE A 77 -12.12 11.97 -4.82
CA ILE A 77 -11.25 10.79 -4.81
C ILE A 77 -10.64 10.64 -3.42
N SER A 78 -10.98 9.55 -2.72
CA SER A 78 -10.44 9.30 -1.39
C SER A 78 -8.95 8.94 -1.43
N PRO A 79 -8.20 9.17 -0.35
CA PRO A 79 -6.80 8.73 -0.25
C PRO A 79 -6.60 7.24 -0.57
N GLU A 80 -7.54 6.40 -0.15
CA GLU A 80 -7.53 4.95 -0.39
C GLU A 80 -7.71 4.63 -1.88
N GLN A 81 -8.66 5.30 -2.54
CA GLN A 81 -8.87 5.14 -3.99
C GLN A 81 -7.67 5.59 -4.79
N ALA A 82 -7.08 6.74 -4.45
CA ALA A 82 -5.87 7.24 -5.08
C ALA A 82 -4.68 6.28 -4.88
N ALA A 83 -4.53 5.70 -3.68
CA ALA A 83 -3.50 4.72 -3.39
C ALA A 83 -3.71 3.42 -4.18
N GLN A 84 -4.96 2.91 -4.24
CA GLN A 84 -5.30 1.72 -5.00
C GLN A 84 -4.99 1.90 -6.48
N GLN A 85 -5.41 3.01 -7.07
CA GLN A 85 -5.14 3.32 -8.47
C GLN A 85 -3.64 3.46 -8.72
N GLY A 86 -2.91 4.18 -7.87
CA GLY A 86 -1.46 4.34 -7.99
C GLY A 86 -0.70 3.01 -7.91
N LEU A 87 -1.13 2.07 -7.05
CA LEU A 87 -0.56 0.73 -6.98
C LEU A 87 -0.82 -0.07 -8.27
N GLN A 88 -2.05 -0.02 -8.79
CA GLN A 88 -2.40 -0.70 -10.04
C GLN A 88 -1.61 -0.14 -11.23
N ASP A 89 -1.47 1.18 -11.32
CA ASP A 89 -0.71 1.84 -12.37
C ASP A 89 0.78 1.51 -12.26
N TYR A 90 1.34 1.46 -11.05
CA TYR A 90 2.72 1.06 -10.84
C TYR A 90 2.99 -0.39 -11.28
N VAL A 91 2.13 -1.33 -10.90
CA VAL A 91 2.24 -2.73 -11.33
C VAL A 91 2.13 -2.86 -12.84
N ARG A 92 1.15 -2.19 -13.46
CA ARG A 92 0.98 -2.20 -14.92
C ARG A 92 2.23 -1.66 -15.63
N ASN A 93 2.78 -0.55 -15.15
CA ASN A 93 4.00 0.03 -15.72
C ASN A 93 5.18 -0.93 -15.64
N LYS A 94 5.34 -1.65 -14.51
CA LYS A 94 6.42 -2.62 -14.35
C LYS A 94 6.30 -3.82 -15.30
N ILE A 95 5.09 -4.35 -15.50
CA ILE A 95 4.84 -5.43 -16.45
C ILE A 95 5.19 -4.97 -17.87
N THR A 96 4.71 -3.79 -18.28
CA THR A 96 5.00 -3.25 -19.62
C THR A 96 6.49 -2.93 -19.82
N GLU A 97 7.20 -2.46 -18.80
CA GLU A 97 8.66 -2.29 -18.84
C GLU A 97 9.38 -3.61 -19.07
N GLU A 98 8.96 -4.67 -18.37
CA GLU A 98 9.54 -6.02 -18.53
C GLU A 98 9.27 -6.61 -19.91
N GLU A 99 8.05 -6.49 -20.43
CA GLU A 99 7.70 -6.92 -21.79
C GLU A 99 8.56 -6.21 -22.84
N LYS A 100 8.75 -4.89 -22.70
CA LYS A 100 9.61 -4.12 -23.61
C LYS A 100 11.07 -4.58 -23.53
N LEU A 101 11.58 -4.85 -22.34
CA LEU A 101 12.95 -5.37 -22.17
C LEU A 101 13.11 -6.74 -22.85
N ASN A 102 12.14 -7.64 -22.68
CA ASN A 102 12.15 -8.95 -23.32
C ASN A 102 12.11 -8.82 -24.85
N GLN A 103 11.27 -7.95 -25.40
CA GLN A 103 11.22 -7.68 -26.84
C GLN A 103 12.56 -7.18 -27.39
N ILE A 104 13.22 -6.24 -26.69
CA ILE A 104 14.53 -5.71 -27.09
C ILE A 104 15.59 -6.83 -27.09
N LEU A 105 15.57 -7.71 -26.09
CA LEU A 105 16.48 -8.84 -26.01
C LEU A 105 16.23 -9.84 -27.14
N GLU A 106 14.97 -10.15 -27.45
CA GLU A 106 14.61 -11.03 -28.57
C GLU A 106 15.07 -10.46 -29.92
N THR A 107 14.79 -9.19 -30.21
CA THR A 107 15.29 -8.52 -31.42
C THR A 107 16.82 -8.53 -31.48
N SER A 108 17.50 -8.28 -30.37
CA SER A 108 18.97 -8.30 -30.31
C SER A 108 19.53 -9.70 -30.58
N VAL A 109 18.86 -10.75 -30.09
CA VAL A 109 19.23 -12.14 -30.36
C VAL A 109 18.97 -12.52 -31.82
N GLU A 110 17.86 -12.08 -32.41
CA GLU A 110 17.57 -12.27 -33.83
C GLU A 110 18.62 -11.57 -34.71
N ASP A 111 18.94 -10.31 -34.43
CA ASP A 111 19.99 -9.56 -35.14
C ASP A 111 21.35 -10.26 -35.03
N ALA A 112 21.69 -10.79 -33.87
CA ALA A 112 22.93 -11.55 -33.65
C ALA A 112 22.93 -12.88 -34.42
N ARG A 113 21.79 -13.57 -34.48
CA ARG A 113 21.61 -14.79 -35.27
C ARG A 113 21.75 -14.50 -36.76
N GLU A 114 21.08 -13.47 -37.28
CA GLU A 114 21.18 -13.09 -38.70
C GLU A 114 22.62 -12.77 -39.11
N LYS A 115 23.35 -12.00 -38.29
CA LYS A 115 24.76 -11.67 -38.56
C LYS A 115 25.64 -12.91 -38.55
N THR A 116 25.34 -13.89 -37.70
CA THR A 116 26.09 -15.15 -37.61
C THR A 116 25.79 -16.09 -38.79
N VAL A 117 24.53 -16.14 -39.25
CA VAL A 117 24.14 -16.94 -40.42
C VAL A 117 24.73 -16.37 -41.71
N ARG A 118 24.61 -15.05 -41.95
CA ARG A 118 25.24 -14.40 -43.13
C ARG A 118 26.75 -14.63 -43.17
N ARG A 119 27.44 -14.61 -42.02
CA ARG A 119 28.90 -14.85 -41.97
C ARG A 119 29.32 -16.25 -42.45
N LYS A 120 28.45 -17.26 -42.33
CA LYS A 120 28.72 -18.62 -42.83
C LYS A 120 28.63 -18.72 -44.35
N GLU A 121 27.80 -17.89 -44.99
CA GLU A 121 27.63 -17.86 -46.45
C GLU A 121 28.82 -17.20 -47.18
N PHE A 122 29.53 -16.28 -46.52
CA PHE A 122 30.71 -15.60 -47.08
C PHE A 122 32.04 -16.38 -46.93
N HIS A 123 32.02 -17.62 -46.42
CA HIS A 123 33.22 -18.46 -46.23
C HIS A 123 33.26 -19.69 -47.16
N GLN A 124 32.64 -19.61 -48.35
CA GLN A 124 32.72 -20.66 -49.37
C GLN A 124 33.36 -20.15 -50.66
#